data_AF-A0A7J2JXD6-F1
#
_entry.id   AF-A0A7J2JXD6-F1
#
_cell.length_a   1.000
_cell.length_b   1.000
_cell.length_c   1.000
_cell.angle_alpha   90.00
_cell.angle_beta   90.00
_cell.angle_gamma   90.00
#
_symmetry.space_group_name_H-M   'P 1'
#
loop_
_entity.id
_entity.type
_entity.pdbx_description
1 polymer ?
#
loop_
_entity_poly.entity_id
_entity_poly.type
_entity_poly.pdbx_seq_one_letter_code
_entity_poly.pdbx_strand_id
1 'polypeptide(L)'
;MKALVKALKANQNRARVGAPALASEAEWLSGLPSQLRERVELVEEALEEAPHPFVYRLLVEEGTRQVIEEYKAKKKVLKMRECLADDVKGVLGTKRVDEGLVERLERAFGSGEIRAVGVDAGVNYLNLEVAYVPLCCAVAALCSRFDVLDFMPKAMERIPLWDDEVYPEWRTLVVSYRLQFELVKEAVEAWEPDVVFFDGPFLYSQLMRGERGTPYWVDFERAIEEGVRALHFCAEKDVPIISFVKRPEGVSV
;
A
#
# COMPACT_ATOMS: atom_id res chain seq x y z
N MET A 1 -24.07 -7.84 -2.42
CA MET A 1 -23.04 -8.38 -1.50
C MET A 1 -22.77 -9.88 -1.64
N LYS A 2 -23.73 -10.81 -1.46
CA LYS A 2 -23.45 -12.27 -1.51
C LYS A 2 -22.85 -12.76 -2.83
N ALA A 3 -23.26 -12.19 -3.98
CA ALA A 3 -22.69 -12.51 -5.29
C ALA A 3 -21.24 -12.00 -5.46
N LEU A 4 -20.95 -10.79 -4.95
CA LEU A 4 -19.61 -10.19 -4.95
C LEU A 4 -18.64 -10.99 -4.09
N VAL A 5 -19.05 -11.39 -2.89
CA VAL A 5 -18.27 -12.25 -1.99
C VAL A 5 -18.02 -13.64 -2.60
N LYS A 6 -19.00 -14.18 -3.35
CA LYS A 6 -18.84 -15.46 -4.06
C LYS A 6 -17.87 -15.36 -5.25
N ALA A 7 -17.90 -14.26 -6.00
CA ALA A 7 -16.97 -13.99 -7.10
C ALA A 7 -15.54 -13.73 -6.58
N LEU A 8 -15.38 -12.97 -5.50
CA LEU A 8 -14.10 -12.72 -4.84
C LEU A 8 -13.50 -14.00 -4.23
N LYS A 9 -14.32 -14.86 -3.61
CA LYS A 9 -13.88 -16.18 -3.10
C LYS A 9 -13.48 -17.14 -4.24
N ALA A 10 -14.18 -17.10 -5.36
CA ALA A 10 -13.83 -17.90 -6.54
C ALA A 10 -12.50 -17.44 -7.17
N ASN A 11 -12.22 -16.13 -7.17
CA ASN A 11 -10.96 -15.57 -7.64
C ASN A 11 -9.80 -15.73 -6.64
N GLN A 12 -10.04 -15.68 -5.32
CA GLN A 12 -9.04 -16.05 -4.30
C GLN A 12 -8.55 -17.49 -4.44
N ASN A 13 -9.45 -18.42 -4.78
CA ASN A 13 -9.06 -19.81 -5.03
C ASN A 13 -8.26 -20.00 -6.34
N ARG A 14 -8.37 -19.08 -7.30
CA ARG A 14 -7.51 -19.03 -8.50
C ARG A 14 -6.18 -18.31 -8.27
N ALA A 15 -6.12 -17.38 -7.30
CA ALA A 15 -4.93 -16.61 -6.95
C ALA A 15 -4.01 -17.29 -5.91
N ARG A 16 -4.23 -18.57 -5.58
CA ARG A 16 -3.34 -19.37 -4.70
C ARG A 16 -1.98 -19.72 -5.29
N VAL A 17 -1.56 -19.05 -6.36
CA VAL A 17 -0.16 -19.05 -6.81
C VAL A 17 0.47 -17.82 -6.18
N GLY A 18 1.29 -18.06 -5.15
CA GLY A 18 1.92 -17.02 -4.34
C GLY A 18 2.54 -15.92 -5.18
N ALA A 19 2.40 -14.68 -4.72
CA ALA A 19 3.22 -13.58 -5.21
C ALA A 19 4.69 -13.98 -4.96
N PRO A 20 5.55 -14.06 -5.98
CA PRO A 20 6.97 -14.24 -5.72
C PRO A 20 7.43 -12.96 -5.03
N ALA A 21 8.04 -13.14 -3.85
CA ALA A 21 8.81 -12.09 -3.19
C ALA A 21 9.81 -11.52 -4.20
N LEU A 22 10.12 -10.23 -4.07
CA LEU A 22 11.23 -9.63 -4.81
C LEU A 22 12.51 -10.30 -4.30
N ALA A 23 12.96 -11.30 -5.04
CA ALA A 23 14.11 -12.12 -4.71
C ALA A 23 15.37 -11.27 -4.58
N SER A 24 15.96 -11.29 -3.39
CA SER A 24 17.37 -10.93 -3.19
C SER A 24 18.26 -11.91 -3.95
N GLU A 25 19.51 -11.54 -4.27
CA GLU A 25 20.48 -12.39 -4.98
C GLU A 25 20.64 -13.80 -4.36
N ALA A 26 20.37 -13.95 -3.06
CA ALA A 26 20.38 -15.23 -2.35
C ALA A 26 19.27 -16.21 -2.77
N GLU A 27 18.11 -15.72 -3.24
CA GLU A 27 16.99 -16.55 -3.68
C GLU A 27 17.24 -17.16 -5.08
N TRP A 28 18.05 -16.53 -5.93
CA TRP A 28 18.37 -17.04 -7.26
C TRP A 28 19.13 -18.37 -7.21
N LEU A 29 20.07 -18.49 -6.27
CA LEU A 29 20.85 -19.72 -6.03
C LEU A 29 20.04 -20.83 -5.36
N SER A 30 18.92 -20.50 -4.72
CA SER A 30 18.08 -21.47 -3.99
C SER A 30 17.22 -22.34 -4.91
N GLY A 31 16.99 -21.89 -6.15
CA GLY A 31 16.24 -22.62 -7.18
C GLY A 31 17.06 -23.68 -7.92
N LEU A 32 18.38 -23.74 -7.71
CA LEU A 32 19.27 -24.70 -8.36
C LEU A 32 19.34 -26.01 -7.56
N PRO A 33 19.37 -27.18 -8.22
CA PRO A 33 19.69 -28.46 -7.57
C PRO A 33 20.99 -28.35 -6.76
N SER A 34 21.04 -28.95 -5.56
CA SER A 34 22.18 -28.82 -4.63
C SER A 34 23.54 -29.13 -5.26
N GLN A 35 23.58 -30.09 -6.18
CA GLN A 35 24.78 -30.49 -6.94
C GLN A 35 25.30 -29.42 -7.92
N LEU A 36 24.44 -28.50 -8.37
CA LEU A 36 24.81 -27.38 -9.22
C LEU A 36 25.22 -26.16 -8.38
N ARG A 37 24.60 -25.97 -7.21
CA ARG A 37 24.93 -24.89 -6.27
C ARG A 37 26.36 -25.03 -5.74
N GLU A 38 26.71 -26.21 -5.24
CA GLU A 38 28.08 -26.51 -4.77
C GLU A 38 29.12 -26.34 -5.89
N ARG A 39 28.75 -26.60 -7.15
CA ARG A 39 29.64 -26.42 -8.31
C ARG A 39 29.79 -24.98 -8.75
N VAL A 40 28.79 -24.13 -8.56
CA VAL A 40 28.88 -22.70 -8.86
C VAL A 40 29.77 -22.00 -7.81
N GLU A 41 29.59 -22.33 -6.53
CA GLU A 41 30.45 -21.83 -5.44
C GLU A 41 31.91 -22.29 -5.61
N LEU A 42 32.14 -23.55 -6.00
CA LEU A 42 33.49 -24.07 -6.33
C LEU A 42 34.13 -23.44 -7.57
N VAL A 43 33.33 -22.91 -8.50
CA VAL A 43 33.82 -22.26 -9.72
C VAL A 43 34.19 -20.80 -9.45
N GLU A 44 33.48 -20.10 -8.56
CA GLU A 44 33.83 -18.72 -8.18
C GLU A 44 35.15 -18.63 -7.40
N GLU A 45 35.48 -19.63 -6.57
CA GLU A 45 36.77 -19.68 -5.84
C GLU A 45 37.99 -20.06 -6.72
N ALA A 46 37.79 -20.57 -7.95
CA ALA A 46 38.83 -21.18 -8.77
C ALA A 46 39.11 -20.49 -10.13
N LEU A 47 38.77 -19.21 -10.27
CA LEU A 47 38.93 -18.49 -11.55
C LEU A 47 40.34 -17.91 -11.75
N GLU A 48 41.28 -18.76 -12.18
CA GLU A 48 42.38 -18.34 -13.07
C GLU A 48 42.26 -18.94 -14.49
N GLU A 49 41.33 -19.88 -14.74
CA GLU A 49 41.07 -20.41 -16.08
C GLU A 49 39.61 -20.21 -16.52
N ALA A 50 39.42 -19.78 -17.77
CA ALA A 50 38.10 -19.55 -18.33
C ALA A 50 37.24 -20.84 -18.28
N PRO A 51 36.00 -20.79 -17.78
CA PRO A 51 35.15 -21.96 -17.68
C PRO A 51 35.03 -22.69 -19.02
N HIS A 52 35.09 -24.03 -18.98
CA HIS A 52 34.98 -24.86 -20.18
C HIS A 52 33.70 -24.51 -20.96
N PRO A 53 33.73 -24.36 -22.31
CA PRO A 53 32.60 -23.88 -23.12
C PRO A 53 31.27 -24.61 -22.89
N PHE A 54 31.33 -25.86 -22.43
CA PHE A 54 30.16 -26.65 -22.03
C PHE A 54 29.41 -26.07 -20.82
N VAL A 55 30.12 -25.53 -19.83
CA VAL A 55 29.51 -24.92 -18.62
C VAL A 55 28.82 -23.61 -18.98
N TYR A 56 29.43 -22.78 -19.83
CA TYR A 56 28.78 -21.60 -20.39
C TYR A 56 27.51 -21.94 -21.15
N ARG A 57 27.56 -22.98 -21.99
CA ARG A 57 26.40 -23.41 -22.75
C ARG A 57 25.27 -23.88 -21.84
N LEU A 58 25.57 -24.65 -20.81
CA LEU A 58 24.59 -25.13 -19.84
C LEU A 58 23.97 -23.97 -19.03
N LEU A 59 24.80 -23.02 -18.55
CA LEU A 59 24.32 -21.83 -17.84
C LEU A 59 23.47 -20.92 -18.73
N VAL A 60 23.86 -20.74 -19.99
CA VAL A 60 23.08 -19.96 -20.96
C VAL A 60 21.77 -20.67 -21.28
N GLU A 61 21.78 -21.98 -21.54
CA GLU A 61 20.57 -22.73 -21.87
C GLU A 61 19.60 -22.80 -20.68
N GLU A 62 20.09 -23.12 -19.48
CA GLU A 62 19.27 -23.24 -18.27
C GLU A 62 18.81 -21.87 -17.75
N GLY A 63 19.71 -20.87 -17.74
CA GLY A 63 19.37 -19.49 -17.41
C GLY A 63 18.36 -18.89 -18.38
N THR A 64 18.52 -19.13 -19.68
CA THR A 64 17.53 -18.69 -20.69
C THR A 64 16.19 -19.38 -20.47
N ARG A 65 16.17 -20.68 -20.14
CA ARG A 65 14.93 -21.40 -19.82
C ARG A 65 14.21 -20.79 -18.61
N GLN A 66 14.94 -20.49 -17.53
CA GLN A 66 14.38 -19.85 -16.35
C GLN A 66 13.78 -18.47 -16.66
N VAL A 67 14.52 -17.63 -17.41
CA VAL A 67 14.02 -16.30 -17.83
C VAL A 67 12.75 -16.41 -18.66
N ILE A 68 12.67 -17.39 -19.58
CA ILE A 68 11.47 -17.62 -20.40
C ILE A 68 10.28 -18.06 -19.54
N GLU A 69 10.49 -18.96 -18.57
CA GLU A 69 9.42 -19.43 -17.70
C GLU A 69 8.93 -18.32 -16.75
N GLU A 70 9.84 -17.52 -16.19
CA GLU A 70 9.47 -16.31 -15.43
C GLU A 70 8.71 -15.30 -16.29
N TYR A 71 9.13 -15.08 -17.53
CA TYR A 71 8.44 -14.19 -18.46
C TYR A 71 7.02 -14.70 -18.77
N LYS A 72 6.85 -16.00 -19.01
CA LYS A 72 5.53 -16.62 -19.21
C LYS A 72 4.67 -16.48 -17.95
N ALA A 73 5.24 -16.68 -16.76
CA ALA A 73 4.53 -16.51 -15.49
C ALA A 73 4.08 -15.06 -15.29
N LYS A 74 4.98 -14.08 -15.47
CA LYS A 74 4.66 -12.64 -15.43
C LYS A 74 3.58 -12.28 -16.45
N LYS A 75 3.69 -12.76 -17.68
CA LYS A 75 2.68 -12.52 -18.74
C LYS A 75 1.30 -13.09 -18.39
N LYS A 76 1.24 -14.28 -17.77
CA LYS A 76 -0.02 -14.84 -17.28
C LYS A 76 -0.63 -13.99 -16.16
N VAL A 77 0.19 -13.51 -15.22
CA VAL A 77 -0.26 -12.63 -14.12
C VAL A 77 -0.80 -11.30 -14.67
N LEU A 78 -0.10 -10.69 -15.64
CA LEU A 78 -0.55 -9.46 -16.29
C LEU A 78 -1.89 -9.63 -17.01
N LYS A 79 -2.02 -10.70 -17.81
CA LYS A 79 -3.28 -11.01 -18.50
C LYS A 79 -4.44 -11.26 -17.52
N MET A 80 -4.16 -11.92 -16.39
CA MET A 80 -5.16 -12.12 -15.34
C MET A 80 -5.57 -10.79 -14.70
N ARG A 81 -4.63 -9.86 -14.47
CA ARG A 81 -4.92 -8.50 -13.97
C ARG A 81 -5.79 -7.70 -14.94
N GLU A 82 -5.54 -7.79 -16.25
CA GLU A 82 -6.38 -7.15 -17.27
C GLU A 82 -7.82 -7.68 -17.23
N CYS A 83 -8.00 -9.00 -17.23
CA CYS A 83 -9.34 -9.60 -17.12
C CYS A 83 -10.04 -9.21 -15.80
N LEU A 84 -9.30 -9.16 -14.68
CA LEU A 84 -9.82 -8.68 -13.40
C LEU A 84 -10.25 -7.21 -13.47
N ALA A 85 -9.50 -6.35 -14.15
CA ALA A 85 -9.87 -4.94 -14.31
C ALA A 85 -11.16 -4.80 -15.13
N ASP A 86 -11.32 -5.58 -16.19
CA ASP A 86 -12.54 -5.60 -17.00
C ASP A 86 -13.74 -6.13 -16.21
N ASP A 87 -13.56 -7.21 -15.45
CA ASP A 87 -14.58 -7.76 -14.55
C ASP A 87 -14.99 -6.73 -13.48
N VAL A 88 -14.02 -6.07 -12.86
CA VAL A 88 -14.24 -5.02 -11.86
C VAL A 88 -14.94 -3.81 -12.48
N LYS A 89 -14.57 -3.41 -13.69
CA LYS A 89 -15.23 -2.32 -14.42
C LYS A 89 -16.69 -2.64 -14.74
N GLY A 90 -16.97 -3.88 -15.13
CA GLY A 90 -18.33 -4.37 -15.37
C GLY A 90 -19.18 -4.42 -14.08
N VAL A 91 -18.56 -4.76 -12.95
CA VAL A 91 -19.24 -4.84 -11.64
C VAL A 91 -19.44 -3.46 -11.00
N LEU A 92 -18.44 -2.58 -11.03
CA LEU A 92 -18.50 -1.28 -10.38
C LEU A 92 -19.35 -0.27 -11.17
N GLY A 93 -19.47 -0.45 -12.48
CA GLY A 93 -20.23 0.43 -13.35
C GLY A 93 -19.58 1.81 -13.46
N THR A 94 -19.00 2.14 -14.62
CA THR A 94 -18.45 3.47 -14.81
C THR A 94 -19.61 4.47 -14.88
N LYS A 95 -19.76 5.31 -13.85
CA LYS A 95 -20.73 6.40 -13.85
C LYS A 95 -20.06 7.64 -14.43
N ARG A 96 -20.75 8.32 -15.35
CA ARG A 96 -20.37 9.69 -15.71
C ARG A 96 -20.64 10.59 -14.51
N VAL A 97 -19.80 11.61 -14.36
CA VAL A 97 -20.02 12.66 -13.37
C VAL A 97 -21.35 13.34 -13.68
N ASP A 98 -22.18 13.51 -12.66
CA ASP A 98 -23.39 14.32 -12.74
C ASP A 98 -22.99 15.79 -12.55
N GLU A 99 -22.80 16.49 -13.67
CA GLU A 99 -22.39 17.91 -13.67
C GLU A 99 -23.38 18.78 -12.89
N GLY A 100 -24.69 18.49 -12.97
CA GLY A 100 -25.71 19.22 -12.24
C GLY A 100 -25.62 19.00 -10.73
N LEU A 101 -25.23 17.80 -10.26
CA LEU A 101 -24.94 17.56 -8.85
C LEU A 101 -23.69 18.31 -8.39
N VAL A 102 -22.63 18.32 -9.21
CA VAL A 102 -21.39 19.05 -8.90
C VAL A 102 -21.67 20.54 -8.72
N GLU A 103 -22.39 21.18 -9.63
CA GLU A 103 -22.75 22.60 -9.51
C GLU A 103 -23.56 22.91 -8.25
N ARG A 104 -24.44 21.99 -7.82
CA ARG A 104 -25.22 22.16 -6.59
C ARG A 104 -24.34 22.05 -5.35
N LEU A 105 -23.45 21.07 -5.31
CA LEU A 105 -22.51 20.88 -4.20
C LEU A 105 -21.51 22.05 -4.10
N GLU A 106 -21.02 22.54 -5.24
CA GLU A 106 -20.15 23.72 -5.29
C GLU A 106 -20.85 24.95 -4.72
N ARG A 107 -22.10 25.20 -5.11
CA ARG A 107 -22.90 26.31 -4.58
C ARG A 107 -23.17 26.18 -3.08
N ALA A 108 -23.52 24.97 -2.62
CA ALA A 108 -23.78 24.71 -1.20
C ALA A 108 -22.50 24.83 -0.34
N PHE A 109 -21.37 24.38 -0.85
CA PHE A 109 -20.08 24.59 -0.19
C PHE A 109 -19.68 26.07 -0.18
N GLY A 110 -19.85 26.75 -1.32
CA GLY A 110 -19.58 28.19 -1.47
C GLY A 110 -20.47 29.09 -0.61
N SER A 111 -21.71 28.70 -0.33
CA SER A 111 -22.62 29.41 0.59
C SER A 111 -22.32 29.13 2.07
N GLY A 112 -21.54 28.08 2.35
CA GLY A 112 -21.20 27.59 3.68
C GLY A 112 -22.28 26.76 4.34
N GLU A 113 -23.22 26.24 3.55
CA GLU A 113 -24.19 25.23 3.99
C GLU A 113 -23.50 23.90 4.29
N ILE A 114 -22.40 23.61 3.58
CA ILE A 114 -21.59 22.41 3.77
C ILE A 114 -20.30 22.76 4.52
N ARG A 115 -20.00 21.94 5.53
CA ARG A 115 -18.73 21.89 6.26
C ARG A 115 -18.02 20.60 5.91
N ALA A 116 -16.82 20.72 5.37
CA ALA A 116 -15.99 19.59 5.00
C ALA A 116 -14.75 19.55 5.89
N VAL A 117 -14.26 18.36 6.20
CA VAL A 117 -12.97 18.18 6.86
C VAL A 117 -12.00 17.53 5.90
N GLY A 118 -10.86 18.15 5.63
CA GLY A 118 -9.75 17.53 4.92
C GLY A 118 -8.73 16.98 5.92
N VAL A 119 -8.27 15.74 5.76
CA VAL A 119 -7.25 15.13 6.63
C VAL A 119 -6.09 14.60 5.80
N ASP A 120 -4.88 15.02 6.15
CA ASP A 120 -3.62 14.57 5.54
C ASP A 120 -2.58 14.26 6.62
N ALA A 121 -1.60 13.42 6.28
CA ALA A 121 -0.49 13.07 7.15
C ALA A 121 0.87 13.20 6.44
N GLY A 122 1.80 13.86 7.11
CA GLY A 122 3.17 14.05 6.68
C GLY A 122 4.13 13.17 7.47
N VAL A 123 5.16 12.67 6.77
CA VAL A 123 6.27 11.95 7.36
C VAL A 123 7.58 12.65 7.04
N ASN A 124 8.49 12.64 8.01
CA ASN A 124 9.88 13.02 7.87
C ASN A 124 10.73 12.09 8.75
N TYR A 125 12.04 12.12 8.61
CA TYR A 125 12.92 11.28 9.42
C TYR A 125 14.34 11.81 9.48
N LEU A 126 15.06 11.37 10.51
CA LEU A 126 16.51 11.48 10.61
C LEU A 126 17.12 10.09 10.53
N ASN A 127 17.94 9.85 9.50
CA ASN A 127 18.66 8.60 9.33
C ASN A 127 20.10 8.75 9.84
N LEU A 128 20.43 8.08 10.94
CA LEU A 128 21.75 8.05 11.54
C LEU A 128 22.41 6.70 11.27
N GLU A 129 23.74 6.63 11.34
CA GLU A 129 24.48 5.36 11.18
C GLU A 129 24.02 4.27 12.16
N VAL A 130 23.53 4.69 13.33
CA VAL A 130 23.13 3.78 14.41
C VAL A 130 21.63 3.58 14.52
N ALA A 131 20.81 4.42 13.87
CA ALA A 131 19.36 4.35 14.02
C ALA A 131 18.59 5.25 13.06
N TYR A 132 17.35 4.85 12.81
CA TYR A 132 16.34 5.66 12.15
C TYR A 132 15.41 6.31 13.17
N VAL A 133 15.16 7.61 13.01
CA VAL A 133 14.29 8.40 13.90
C VAL A 133 13.11 8.98 13.10
N PRO A 134 11.90 8.41 13.21
CA PRO A 134 10.73 8.87 12.47
C PRO A 134 10.11 10.12 13.08
N LEU A 135 9.58 10.99 12.23
CA LEU A 135 8.75 12.14 12.59
C LEU A 135 7.45 12.05 11.80
N CYS A 136 6.34 11.76 12.48
CA CYS A 136 5.01 11.73 11.85
C CYS A 136 4.10 12.81 12.44
N CYS A 137 3.36 13.48 11.58
CA CYS A 137 2.27 14.37 11.96
C CYS A 137 1.08 14.20 11.02
N ALA A 138 -0.12 14.44 11.52
CA ALA A 138 -1.35 14.53 10.75
C ALA A 138 -2.04 15.86 11.07
N VAL A 139 -2.80 16.39 10.11
CA VAL A 139 -3.58 17.60 10.27
C VAL A 139 -4.96 17.38 9.70
N ALA A 140 -5.98 17.78 10.45
CA ALA A 140 -7.35 17.93 9.97
C ALA A 140 -7.66 19.42 9.85
N ALA A 141 -8.28 19.83 8.75
CA ALA A 141 -8.72 21.20 8.52
C ALA A 141 -10.23 21.21 8.28
N LEU A 142 -10.95 22.00 9.07
CA LEU A 142 -12.36 22.28 8.87
C LEU A 142 -12.49 23.40 7.83
N CYS A 143 -13.20 23.12 6.75
CA CYS A 143 -13.34 24.02 5.62
C CYS A 143 -14.81 24.29 5.31
N SER A 144 -15.11 25.54 4.97
CA SER A 144 -16.42 25.96 4.44
C SER A 144 -16.24 27.25 3.65
N ARG A 145 -17.08 27.50 2.63
CA ARG A 145 -16.97 28.70 1.77
C ARG A 145 -15.59 28.89 1.14
N PHE A 146 -14.91 27.78 0.82
CA PHE A 146 -13.53 27.78 0.31
C PHE A 146 -12.52 28.44 1.26
N ASP A 147 -12.81 28.49 2.55
CA ASP A 147 -11.93 28.99 3.60
C ASP A 147 -11.69 27.93 4.69
N VAL A 148 -10.58 28.06 5.42
CA VAL A 148 -10.25 27.21 6.57
C VAL A 148 -10.79 27.89 7.82
N LEU A 149 -11.78 27.25 8.44
CA LEU A 149 -12.42 27.75 9.65
C LEU A 149 -11.62 27.38 10.92
N ASP A 150 -11.06 26.18 10.94
CA ASP A 150 -10.31 25.64 12.07
C ASP A 150 -9.36 24.52 11.62
N PHE A 151 -8.37 24.18 12.45
CA PHE A 151 -7.46 23.06 12.18
C PHE A 151 -7.03 22.36 13.47
N MET A 152 -6.77 21.06 13.36
CA MET A 152 -6.36 20.20 14.46
C MET A 152 -5.10 19.43 14.06
N PRO A 153 -3.92 19.75 14.65
CA PRO A 153 -2.70 18.99 14.43
C PRO A 153 -2.62 17.80 15.39
N LYS A 154 -2.03 16.71 14.93
CA LYS A 154 -1.69 15.54 15.76
C LYS A 154 -0.30 15.03 15.40
N ALA A 155 0.53 14.79 16.41
CA ALA A 155 1.90 14.30 16.24
C ALA A 155 2.15 13.09 17.12
N MET A 156 3.25 12.40 16.88
CA MET A 156 3.70 11.32 17.76
C MET A 156 3.99 11.85 19.17
N GLU A 157 3.41 11.24 20.19
CA GLU A 157 3.69 11.60 21.60
C GLU A 157 5.13 11.27 22.02
N ARG A 158 5.68 10.21 21.44
CA ARG A 158 7.04 9.75 21.69
C ARG A 158 7.72 9.41 20.37
N ILE A 159 8.90 9.98 20.18
CA ILE A 159 9.75 9.70 19.02
C ILE A 159 10.61 8.47 19.36
N PRO A 160 10.42 7.33 18.66
CA PRO A 160 11.24 6.16 18.85
C PRO A 160 12.61 6.33 18.17
N LEU A 161 13.56 5.50 18.58
CA LEU A 161 14.85 5.32 17.92
C LEU A 161 14.88 3.86 17.47
N TRP A 162 14.87 3.63 16.16
CA TRP A 162 14.85 2.29 15.57
C TRP A 162 16.24 1.94 15.06
N ASP A 163 16.97 1.15 15.83
CA ASP A 163 18.32 0.68 15.53
C ASP A 163 18.35 -0.66 14.76
N ASP A 164 17.25 -1.41 14.76
CA ASP A 164 17.14 -2.75 14.16
C ASP A 164 15.98 -2.89 13.15
N GLU A 165 15.26 -1.81 12.84
CA GLU A 165 14.10 -1.88 11.95
C GLU A 165 14.51 -2.12 10.49
N VAL A 166 13.95 -3.17 9.88
CA VAL A 166 14.24 -3.58 8.51
C VAL A 166 13.57 -2.67 7.48
N TYR A 167 12.37 -2.16 7.80
CA TYR A 167 11.58 -1.32 6.89
C TYR A 167 11.16 0.00 7.53
N PRO A 168 12.11 0.87 7.93
CA PRO A 168 11.81 2.03 8.78
C PRO A 168 10.93 3.06 8.07
N GLU A 169 11.15 3.32 6.77
CA GLU A 169 10.32 4.25 5.99
C GLU A 169 8.88 3.75 5.88
N TRP A 170 8.68 2.47 5.58
CA TRP A 170 7.35 1.86 5.50
C TRP A 170 6.65 1.85 6.85
N ARG A 171 7.38 1.55 7.93
CA ARG A 171 6.83 1.61 9.29
C ARG A 171 6.41 3.02 9.67
N THR A 172 7.19 4.02 9.26
CA THR A 172 6.87 5.44 9.45
C THR A 172 5.54 5.78 8.77
N LEU A 173 5.35 5.36 7.52
CA LEU A 173 4.09 5.55 6.79
C LEU A 173 2.91 4.86 7.50
N VAL A 174 3.09 3.64 7.99
CA VAL A 174 2.06 2.94 8.77
C VAL A 174 1.66 3.75 10.00
N VAL A 175 2.63 4.29 10.74
CA VAL A 175 2.37 5.12 11.92
C VAL A 175 1.66 6.42 11.53
N SER A 176 2.02 7.07 10.43
CA SER A 176 1.35 8.30 9.98
C SER A 176 -0.12 8.07 9.60
N TYR A 177 -0.43 6.95 8.93
CA TYR A 177 -1.82 6.60 8.63
C TYR A 177 -2.64 6.36 9.90
N ARG A 178 -2.05 5.71 10.91
CA ARG A 178 -2.71 5.56 12.22
C ARG A 178 -3.07 6.93 12.81
N LEU A 179 -2.14 7.88 12.82
CA LEU A 179 -2.41 9.24 13.31
C LEU A 179 -3.53 9.91 12.51
N GLN A 180 -3.54 9.75 11.19
CA GLN A 180 -4.59 10.27 10.31
C GLN A 180 -5.97 9.71 10.67
N PHE A 181 -6.09 8.39 10.93
CA PHE A 181 -7.34 7.76 11.33
C PHE A 181 -7.84 8.16 12.72
N GLU A 182 -6.92 8.27 13.68
CA GLU A 182 -7.28 8.77 15.00
C GLU A 182 -7.82 10.21 14.90
N LEU A 183 -7.17 11.04 14.07
CA LEU A 183 -7.55 12.43 13.85
C LEU A 183 -8.90 12.60 13.13
N VAL A 184 -9.28 11.66 12.25
CA VAL A 184 -10.63 11.64 11.64
C VAL A 184 -11.71 11.56 12.72
N LYS A 185 -11.55 10.67 13.71
CA LYS A 185 -12.54 10.52 14.79
C LYS A 185 -12.62 11.78 15.64
N GLU A 186 -11.47 12.32 16.03
CA GLU A 186 -11.38 13.56 16.83
C GLU A 186 -12.03 14.75 16.10
N ALA A 187 -11.76 14.91 14.80
CA ALA A 187 -12.34 15.96 13.97
C ALA A 187 -13.86 15.80 13.79
N VAL A 188 -14.34 14.57 13.58
CA VAL A 188 -15.78 14.31 13.45
C VAL A 188 -16.51 14.53 14.77
N GLU A 189 -15.92 14.13 15.89
CA GLU A 189 -16.47 14.37 17.23
C GLU A 189 -16.50 15.87 17.57
N ALA A 190 -15.46 16.62 17.22
CA ALA A 190 -15.35 18.04 17.55
C ALA A 190 -16.20 18.95 16.66
N TRP A 191 -16.26 18.67 15.35
CA TRP A 191 -16.82 19.61 14.38
C TRP A 191 -18.13 19.15 13.74
N GLU A 192 -18.48 17.86 13.85
CA GLU A 192 -19.66 17.25 13.21
C GLU A 192 -19.82 17.67 11.72
N PRO A 193 -18.81 17.42 10.86
CA PRO A 193 -18.83 17.88 9.48
C PRO A 193 -19.81 17.07 8.62
N ASP A 194 -20.22 17.62 7.48
CA ASP A 194 -21.08 16.95 6.52
C ASP A 194 -20.33 15.91 5.68
N VAL A 195 -19.01 16.05 5.57
CA VAL A 195 -18.15 15.13 4.80
C VAL A 195 -16.70 15.19 5.27
N VAL A 196 -16.02 14.05 5.22
CA VAL A 196 -14.56 13.95 5.45
C VAL A 196 -13.86 13.59 4.14
N PHE A 197 -12.87 14.36 3.73
CA PHE A 197 -11.91 14.05 2.68
C PHE A 197 -10.63 13.51 3.31
N PHE A 198 -10.32 12.26 3.02
CA PHE A 198 -9.15 11.55 3.53
C PHE A 198 -8.11 11.38 2.43
N ASP A 199 -6.91 11.91 2.61
CA ASP A 199 -5.82 11.72 1.65
C ASP A 199 -5.12 10.38 1.89
N GLY A 200 -5.45 9.39 1.05
CA GLY A 200 -4.84 8.07 1.07
C GLY A 200 -5.84 6.95 0.83
N PRO A 201 -5.36 5.73 0.49
CA PRO A 201 -6.23 4.58 0.33
C PRO A 201 -6.70 4.05 1.69
N PHE A 202 -7.96 3.64 1.85
CA PHE A 202 -8.39 2.91 3.06
C PHE A 202 -7.94 1.43 3.08
N LEU A 203 -7.40 0.92 1.97
CA LEU A 203 -6.97 -0.47 1.80
C LEU A 203 -5.46 -0.53 1.56
N TYR A 204 -4.72 -1.02 2.55
CA TYR A 204 -3.26 -0.94 2.60
C TYR A 204 -2.53 -2.24 2.29
N SER A 205 -2.99 -3.02 1.31
CA SER A 205 -2.28 -4.24 0.91
C SER A 205 -0.83 -3.98 0.46
N GLN A 206 -0.54 -2.76 0.01
CA GLN A 206 0.82 -2.31 -0.37
C GLN A 206 1.76 -2.15 0.83
N LEU A 207 1.21 -1.92 2.03
CA LEU A 207 1.98 -1.79 3.27
C LEU A 207 2.11 -3.13 4.02
N MET A 208 1.72 -4.24 3.41
CA MET A 208 1.92 -5.57 3.99
C MET A 208 3.36 -6.04 3.75
N ARG A 209 4.28 -5.69 4.67
CA ARG A 209 5.71 -6.06 4.64
C ARG A 209 6.13 -6.84 5.89
N GLY A 210 7.20 -7.62 5.77
CA GLY A 210 7.79 -8.34 6.90
C GLY A 210 6.96 -9.52 7.40
N GLU A 211 7.33 -10.04 8.56
CA GLU A 211 6.72 -11.20 9.20
C GLU A 211 5.79 -10.82 10.34
N ARG A 212 4.75 -11.63 10.56
CA ARG A 212 3.84 -11.44 11.70
C ARG A 212 4.59 -11.57 13.02
N GLY A 213 4.28 -10.70 13.97
CA GLY A 213 4.93 -10.67 15.30
C GLY A 213 6.14 -9.74 15.39
N THR A 214 6.55 -9.13 14.26
CA THR A 214 7.57 -8.06 14.27
C THR A 214 6.98 -6.74 14.78
N PRO A 215 7.81 -5.80 15.29
CA PRO A 215 7.38 -4.46 15.67
C PRO A 215 6.64 -3.71 14.55
N TYR A 216 7.10 -3.84 13.30
CA TYR A 216 6.40 -3.36 12.11
C TYR A 216 4.95 -3.87 12.06
N TRP A 217 4.77 -5.18 12.23
CA TRP A 217 3.46 -5.81 12.09
C TRP A 217 2.49 -5.39 13.19
N VAL A 218 3.00 -5.15 14.39
CA VAL A 218 2.19 -4.59 15.50
C VAL A 218 1.68 -3.20 15.15
N ASP A 219 2.52 -2.31 14.61
CA ASP A 219 2.08 -0.97 14.20
C ASP A 219 1.13 -1.04 12.99
N PHE A 220 1.34 -1.99 12.08
CA PHE A 220 0.46 -2.22 10.93
C PHE A 220 -0.94 -2.69 11.35
N GLU A 221 -1.02 -3.67 12.24
CA GLU A 221 -2.29 -4.15 12.78
C GLU A 221 -3.04 -3.03 13.53
N ARG A 222 -2.33 -2.25 14.34
CA ARG A 222 -2.91 -1.07 15.02
C ARG A 222 -3.44 -0.02 14.05
N ALA A 223 -2.71 0.28 12.97
CA ALA A 223 -3.17 1.23 11.96
C ALA A 223 -4.46 0.73 11.26
N ILE A 224 -4.55 -0.57 10.98
CA ILE A 224 -5.78 -1.18 10.44
C ILE A 224 -6.93 -1.08 11.45
N GLU A 225 -6.69 -1.41 12.71
CA GLU A 225 -7.70 -1.33 13.77
C GLU A 225 -8.25 0.09 13.90
N GLU A 226 -7.38 1.10 13.91
CA GLU A 226 -7.79 2.50 13.97
C GLU A 226 -8.54 2.94 12.70
N GLY A 227 -8.14 2.46 11.52
CA GLY A 227 -8.88 2.69 10.28
C GLY A 227 -10.29 2.11 10.30
N VAL A 228 -10.45 0.88 10.81
CA VAL A 228 -11.78 0.25 10.98
C VAL A 228 -12.62 1.02 12.00
N ARG A 229 -12.02 1.44 13.11
CA ARG A 229 -12.70 2.26 14.13
C ARG A 229 -13.16 3.60 13.58
N ALA A 230 -12.32 4.29 12.80
CA ALA A 230 -12.68 5.55 12.16
C ALA A 230 -13.84 5.38 11.17
N LEU A 231 -13.80 4.35 10.33
CA LEU A 231 -14.89 4.03 9.41
C LEU A 231 -16.20 3.73 10.15
N HIS A 232 -16.13 2.93 11.21
CA HIS A 232 -17.30 2.59 12.02
C HIS A 232 -17.90 3.84 12.68
N PHE A 233 -17.05 4.66 13.29
CA PHE A 233 -17.47 5.89 13.97
C PHE A 233 -18.15 6.86 13.01
N CYS A 234 -17.57 7.09 11.83
CA CYS A 234 -18.18 7.95 10.82
C CYS A 234 -19.51 7.38 10.29
N ALA A 235 -19.61 6.05 10.14
CA ALA A 235 -20.87 5.40 9.75
C ALA A 235 -21.96 5.54 10.83
N GLU A 236 -21.61 5.45 12.12
CA GLU A 236 -22.55 5.69 13.23
C GLU A 236 -23.03 7.14 13.29
N LYS A 237 -22.18 8.08 12.85
CA LYS A 237 -22.47 9.52 12.80
C LYS A 237 -23.12 9.98 11.50
N ASP A 238 -23.36 9.07 10.55
CA ASP A 238 -23.85 9.36 9.20
C ASP A 238 -22.96 10.39 8.44
N VAL A 239 -21.66 10.37 8.70
CA VAL A 239 -20.68 11.25 8.05
C VAL A 239 -19.95 10.46 6.94
N PRO A 240 -20.16 10.78 5.66
CA PRO A 240 -19.47 10.10 4.57
C PRO A 240 -17.97 10.44 4.57
N ILE A 241 -17.14 9.42 4.34
CA ILE A 241 -15.71 9.59 4.07
C ILE A 241 -15.45 9.37 2.57
N ILE A 242 -14.82 10.36 1.95
CA ILE A 242 -14.33 10.32 0.58
C ILE A 242 -12.81 10.17 0.63
N SER A 243 -12.29 9.14 -0.05
CA SER A 243 -10.86 8.90 -0.15
C SER A 243 -10.40 8.77 -1.58
N PHE A 244 -9.14 9.08 -1.81
CA PHE A 244 -8.51 8.97 -3.11
C PHE A 244 -7.48 7.86 -3.09
N VAL A 245 -7.62 6.91 -4.02
CA VAL A 245 -6.55 5.95 -4.29
C VAL A 245 -5.50 6.66 -5.13
N LYS A 246 -4.44 7.17 -4.49
CA LYS A 246 -3.25 7.63 -5.20
C LYS A 246 -2.59 6.40 -5.86
N ARG A 247 -2.59 6.39 -7.21
CA ARG A 247 -1.88 5.48 -8.13
C ARG A 247 -1.43 4.13 -7.52
N PRO A 248 -2.09 2.99 -7.80
CA PRO A 248 -1.44 1.71 -7.56
C PRO A 248 -0.18 1.62 -8.42
N GLU A 249 0.97 1.39 -7.80
CA GLU A 249 2.24 1.16 -8.51
C GLU A 249 2.04 0.15 -9.65
N GLY A 250 2.38 0.54 -10.89
CA GLY A 250 2.28 -0.33 -12.07
C GLY A 250 1.59 0.24 -13.30
N VAL A 251 1.15 1.51 -13.30
CA VAL A 251 0.70 2.19 -14.53
C VAL A 251 1.59 3.41 -14.77
N SER A 252 2.71 3.19 -15.44
CA SER A 252 3.47 4.26 -16.11
C SER A 252 2.71 4.66 -17.37
N VAL A 253 2.44 5.95 -17.54
CA VAL A 253 2.00 6.55 -18.81
C VAL A 253 3.21 6.73 -19.71
#